data_AF-A0A7L4N5B7-F1
#
_entry.id   AF-A0A7L4N5B7-F1
#
_cell.length_a   1.000
_cell.length_b   1.000
_cell.length_c   1.000
_cell.angle_alpha   90.00
_cell.angle_beta   90.00
_cell.angle_gamma   90.00
#
_symmetry.space_group_name_H-M   'P 1'
#
loop_
_entity.id
_entity.type
_entity.pdbx_description
1 polymer ?
#
loop_
_entity_poly.entity_id
_entity_poly.type
_entity_poly.pdbx_seq_one_letter_code
_entity_poly.pdbx_strand_id
1 'polypeptide(L)'
;MPCTCGNWRRWIRPLVVLLYIVGLLVVVPLCVWELQKLEVGIHTKAWFIAGIFLLMTIPISLWGILQHLVHYTQPELQKPIIRILWMVPIYSLDSWIALKYPNIAIYVDTCRECYEAYVIYNFMVFLSNYLTNRYPNLVLIIEAKDQQRHLPPLCCCPSWAMGEVLLFRCKLGVLQYTVVRPFTTIIALICELVGVYDEGNFSFNNAWTYLVILNNMSQLVSI
;
A
#
# COMPACT_ATOMS: atom_id res chain seq x y z
N MET A 1 28.96 7.94 -30.03
CA MET A 1 28.32 6.61 -30.13
C MET A 1 27.20 6.55 -29.10
N PRO A 2 25.92 6.68 -29.47
CA PRO A 2 24.85 6.58 -28.48
C PRO A 2 24.50 5.11 -28.26
N CYS A 3 24.55 4.72 -26.99
CA CYS A 3 24.44 3.37 -26.50
C CYS A 3 23.05 2.76 -26.72
N THR A 4 23.02 1.43 -26.81
CA THR A 4 21.94 0.44 -26.93
C THR A 4 20.78 0.55 -25.92
N CYS A 5 20.62 1.65 -25.19
CA CYS A 5 19.67 1.81 -24.08
C CYS A 5 18.22 2.16 -24.54
N GLY A 6 18.01 2.45 -25.83
CA GLY A 6 16.68 2.77 -26.39
C GLY A 6 15.79 1.56 -26.71
N ASN A 7 16.37 0.37 -26.95
CA ASN A 7 15.60 -0.79 -27.42
C ASN A 7 14.80 -1.47 -26.30
N TRP A 8 15.27 -1.43 -25.05
CA TRP A 8 14.59 -2.09 -23.91
C TRP A 8 13.13 -1.62 -23.74
N ARG A 9 12.87 -0.31 -23.85
CA ARG A 9 11.52 0.28 -23.74
C ARG A 9 10.54 -0.23 -24.81
N ARG A 10 11.04 -0.67 -25.96
CA ARG A 10 10.24 -1.15 -27.10
C ARG A 10 9.86 -2.62 -26.94
N TRP A 11 10.75 -3.43 -26.36
CA TRP A 11 10.53 -4.86 -26.14
C TRP A 11 9.83 -5.19 -24.81
N ILE A 12 9.94 -4.33 -23.78
CA ILE A 12 9.33 -4.59 -22.46
C ILE A 12 7.79 -4.66 -22.53
N ARG A 13 7.16 -3.81 -23.35
CA ARG A 13 5.69 -3.77 -23.49
C ARG A 13 5.13 -5.07 -24.09
N PRO A 14 5.58 -5.54 -25.27
CA PRO A 14 5.11 -6.81 -25.81
C PRO A 14 5.52 -7.98 -24.90
N LEU A 15 6.71 -7.96 -24.29
CA LEU A 15 7.17 -9.03 -23.40
C LEU A 15 6.28 -9.19 -22.17
N VAL A 16 5.86 -8.10 -21.51
CA VAL A 16 4.97 -8.19 -20.35
C VAL A 16 3.57 -8.64 -20.77
N VAL A 17 3.06 -8.17 -21.91
CA VAL A 17 1.78 -8.66 -22.46
C VAL A 17 1.87 -10.15 -22.76
N LEU A 18 2.98 -10.62 -23.32
CA LEU A 18 3.20 -12.03 -23.66
C LEU A 18 3.31 -12.88 -22.38
N LEU A 19 4.10 -12.45 -21.39
CA LEU A 19 4.17 -13.10 -20.07
C LEU A 19 2.81 -13.17 -19.38
N TYR A 20 2.03 -12.10 -19.47
CA TYR A 20 0.70 -12.05 -18.90
C TYR A 20 -0.27 -13.00 -19.63
N ILE A 21 -0.26 -13.02 -20.97
CA ILE A 21 -1.07 -13.95 -21.76
C ILE A 21 -0.69 -15.40 -21.46
N VAL A 22 0.61 -15.70 -21.35
CA VAL A 22 1.11 -17.03 -20.96
C VAL A 22 0.66 -17.39 -19.55
N GLY A 23 0.76 -16.44 -18.61
CA GLY A 23 0.26 -16.62 -17.24
C GLY A 23 -1.25 -16.90 -17.22
N LEU A 24 -2.04 -16.18 -18.02
CA LEU A 24 -3.49 -16.36 -18.13
C LEU A 24 -3.83 -17.74 -18.70
N LEU A 25 -3.11 -18.18 -19.74
CA LEU A 25 -3.24 -19.52 -20.34
C LEU A 25 -2.86 -20.66 -19.40
N VAL A 26 -2.07 -20.40 -18.34
CA VAL A 26 -1.72 -21.41 -17.33
C VAL A 26 -2.65 -21.35 -16.13
N VAL A 27 -2.97 -20.15 -15.64
CA VAL A 27 -3.79 -19.96 -14.43
C VAL A 27 -5.26 -20.29 -14.68
N VAL A 28 -5.81 -19.97 -15.85
CA VAL A 28 -7.23 -20.27 -16.14
C VAL A 28 -7.50 -21.78 -16.20
N PRO A 29 -6.71 -22.61 -16.90
CA PRO A 29 -6.90 -24.07 -16.86
C PRO A 29 -6.66 -24.67 -15.48
N LEU A 30 -5.70 -24.16 -14.70
CA LEU A 30 -5.48 -24.59 -13.32
C LEU A 30 -6.70 -24.28 -12.44
N CYS A 31 -7.25 -23.05 -12.53
CA CYS A 31 -8.46 -22.67 -11.80
C CYS A 31 -9.67 -23.51 -12.21
N VAL A 32 -9.84 -23.82 -13.51
CA VAL A 32 -10.93 -24.68 -14.00
C VAL A 32 -10.76 -26.12 -13.54
N TRP A 33 -9.54 -26.64 -13.55
CA TRP A 33 -9.24 -27.99 -13.04
C TRP A 33 -9.49 -28.11 -11.54
N GLU A 34 -9.12 -27.10 -10.77
CA GLU A 34 -9.36 -27.03 -9.32
C GLU A 34 -10.87 -26.90 -9.02
N LEU A 35 -11.60 -26.14 -9.84
CA LEU A 35 -13.07 -26.01 -9.76
C LEU A 35 -13.81 -27.31 -10.12
N GLN A 36 -13.27 -28.14 -11.02
CA GLN A 36 -13.86 -29.44 -11.35
C GLN A 36 -13.62 -30.49 -10.27
N LYS A 37 -12.55 -30.36 -9.50
CA LYS A 37 -12.17 -31.30 -8.44
C LYS A 37 -12.85 -31.00 -7.10
N LEU A 38 -13.23 -29.75 -6.87
CA LEU A 38 -13.92 -29.30 -5.66
C LEU A 38 -15.43 -29.24 -5.90
N GLU A 39 -16.18 -29.99 -5.09
CA GLU A 39 -17.65 -29.98 -5.09
C GLU A 39 -18.18 -28.55 -4.80
N VAL A 40 -19.33 -28.21 -5.39
CA VAL A 40 -19.80 -26.83 -5.61
C VAL A 40 -20.29 -26.17 -4.30
N GLY A 41 -19.36 -25.76 -3.43
CA GLY A 41 -19.62 -24.95 -2.24
C GLY A 41 -19.69 -23.44 -2.52
N ILE A 42 -20.36 -22.68 -1.66
CA ILE A 42 -20.47 -21.21 -1.75
C ILE A 42 -19.08 -20.54 -1.68
N HIS A 43 -18.20 -21.03 -0.80
CA HIS A 43 -16.83 -20.54 -0.66
C HIS A 43 -15.99 -20.74 -1.94
N THR A 44 -16.12 -21.89 -2.59
CA THR A 44 -15.43 -22.20 -3.86
C THR A 44 -15.83 -21.25 -4.98
N LYS A 45 -17.13 -20.88 -5.05
CA LYS A 45 -17.62 -19.88 -6.01
C LYS A 45 -17.05 -18.49 -5.74
N ALA A 46 -16.99 -18.08 -4.46
CA ALA A 46 -16.50 -16.76 -4.08
C ALA A 46 -15.02 -16.57 -4.44
N TRP A 47 -14.17 -17.54 -4.10
CA TRP A 47 -12.74 -17.48 -4.43
C TRP A 47 -12.48 -17.50 -5.95
N PHE A 48 -13.28 -18.25 -6.71
CA PHE A 48 -13.18 -18.26 -8.17
C PHE A 48 -13.50 -16.91 -8.79
N ILE A 49 -14.62 -16.28 -8.37
CA ILE A 49 -15.01 -14.95 -8.85
C ILE A 49 -13.93 -13.92 -8.49
N ALA A 50 -13.45 -13.93 -7.25
CA ALA A 50 -12.35 -13.06 -6.81
C ALA A 50 -11.07 -13.27 -7.65
N GLY A 51 -10.77 -14.51 -8.03
CA GLY A 51 -9.64 -14.84 -8.92
C GLY A 51 -9.76 -14.22 -10.30
N ILE A 52 -10.96 -14.15 -10.89
CA ILE A 52 -11.18 -13.48 -12.18
C ILE A 52 -10.89 -11.98 -12.06
N PHE A 53 -11.39 -11.32 -11.01
CA PHE A 53 -11.12 -9.90 -10.76
C PHE A 53 -9.64 -9.61 -10.49
N LEU A 54 -8.96 -10.49 -9.75
CA LEU A 54 -7.52 -10.42 -9.53
C LEU A 54 -6.75 -10.51 -10.84
N LEU A 55 -7.12 -11.48 -11.69
CA LEU A 55 -6.51 -11.63 -13.01
C LEU A 55 -6.68 -10.38 -13.86
N MET A 56 -7.82 -9.68 -13.80
CA MET A 56 -7.97 -8.39 -14.49
C MET A 56 -7.19 -7.25 -13.84
N THR A 57 -7.05 -7.23 -12.53
CA THR A 57 -6.44 -6.11 -11.78
C THR A 57 -4.91 -6.06 -11.93
N ILE A 58 -4.24 -7.21 -11.84
CA ILE A 58 -2.78 -7.33 -11.97
C ILE A 58 -2.23 -6.72 -13.28
N PRO A 59 -2.72 -7.06 -14.48
CA PRO A 59 -2.18 -6.54 -15.74
C PRO A 59 -2.43 -5.05 -15.89
N ILE A 60 -3.58 -4.54 -15.44
CA ILE A 60 -3.91 -3.12 -15.52
C ILE A 60 -2.93 -2.33 -14.67
N SER A 61 -2.68 -2.77 -13.44
CA SER A 61 -1.71 -2.12 -12.55
C SER A 61 -0.28 -2.23 -13.09
N LEU A 62 0.15 -3.42 -13.52
CA LEU A 62 1.47 -3.62 -14.12
C LEU A 62 1.67 -2.76 -15.37
N TRP A 63 0.63 -2.59 -16.20
CA TRP A 63 0.68 -1.70 -17.35
C TRP A 63 0.89 -0.24 -16.94
N GLY A 64 0.18 0.23 -15.91
CA GLY A 64 0.40 1.55 -15.32
C GLY A 64 1.83 1.74 -14.83
N ILE A 65 2.36 0.78 -14.06
CA ILE A 65 3.74 0.78 -13.57
C ILE A 65 4.72 0.86 -14.75
N LEU A 66 4.51 0.06 -15.79
CA LEU A 66 5.35 0.06 -16.98
C LEU A 66 5.27 1.37 -17.75
N GLN A 67 4.12 2.04 -17.83
CA GLN A 67 4.02 3.35 -18.45
C GLN A 67 4.88 4.39 -17.73
N HIS A 68 4.89 4.38 -16.39
CA HIS A 68 5.78 5.22 -15.58
C HIS A 68 7.25 4.86 -15.76
N LEU A 69 7.58 3.57 -15.84
CA LEU A 69 8.94 3.13 -16.13
C LEU A 69 9.38 3.53 -17.55
N VAL A 70 8.51 3.43 -18.55
CA VAL A 70 8.81 3.70 -19.97
C VAL A 70 8.95 5.20 -20.26
N HIS A 71 8.12 6.04 -19.66
CA HIS A 71 8.19 7.50 -19.82
C HIS A 71 8.88 8.15 -18.62
N TYR A 72 10.08 7.67 -18.30
CA TYR A 72 10.81 8.09 -17.12
C TYR A 72 11.51 9.45 -17.33
N THR A 73 10.77 10.55 -17.17
CA THR A 73 11.21 11.92 -17.42
C THR A 73 11.66 12.64 -16.16
N GLN A 74 11.01 12.38 -15.01
CA GLN A 74 11.29 13.06 -13.73
C GLN A 74 11.49 12.01 -12.62
N PRO A 75 12.74 11.55 -12.41
CA PRO A 75 13.04 10.45 -11.48
C PRO A 75 12.61 10.75 -10.04
N GLU A 76 12.77 11.99 -9.58
CA GLU A 76 12.47 12.40 -8.19
C GLU A 76 10.98 12.27 -7.83
N LEU A 77 10.10 12.39 -8.83
CA LEU A 77 8.65 12.24 -8.66
C LEU A 77 8.18 10.83 -9.02
N GLN A 78 8.78 10.21 -10.02
CA GLN A 78 8.33 8.91 -10.53
C GLN A 78 8.76 7.73 -9.65
N LYS A 79 9.92 7.79 -8.94
CA LYS A 79 10.32 6.69 -8.03
C LYS A 79 9.28 6.48 -6.91
N PRO A 80 8.83 7.52 -6.17
CA PRO A 80 7.77 7.35 -5.20
C PRO A 80 6.44 6.88 -5.81
N ILE A 81 6.04 7.41 -6.96
CA ILE A 81 4.79 7.01 -7.64
C ILE A 81 4.80 5.51 -7.96
N ILE A 82 5.90 4.99 -8.51
CA ILE A 82 6.01 3.56 -8.84
C ILE A 82 5.85 2.71 -7.59
N ARG A 83 6.47 3.10 -6.46
CA ARG A 83 6.33 2.41 -5.17
C ARG A 83 4.89 2.46 -4.67
N ILE A 84 4.18 3.57 -4.81
CA ILE A 84 2.77 3.66 -4.40
C ILE A 84 1.89 2.76 -5.28
N LEU A 85 2.13 2.71 -6.59
CA LEU A 85 1.29 1.98 -7.53
C LEU A 85 1.32 0.44 -7.33
N TRP A 86 2.40 -0.08 -6.74
CA TRP A 86 2.52 -1.47 -6.29
C TRP A 86 1.53 -1.87 -5.18
N MET A 87 0.86 -0.91 -4.54
CA MET A 87 -0.19 -1.19 -3.56
C MET A 87 -1.34 -2.01 -4.16
N VAL A 88 -1.77 -1.68 -5.38
CA VAL A 88 -2.90 -2.35 -6.05
C VAL A 88 -2.69 -3.87 -6.23
N PRO A 89 -1.58 -4.35 -6.82
CA PRO A 89 -1.37 -5.78 -7.01
C PRO A 89 -1.19 -6.52 -5.68
N ILE A 90 -0.49 -5.92 -4.70
CA ILE A 90 -0.28 -6.50 -3.37
C ILE A 90 -1.62 -6.71 -2.66
N TYR A 91 -2.48 -5.68 -2.61
CA TYR A 91 -3.79 -5.77 -1.95
C TYR A 91 -4.72 -6.76 -2.66
N SER A 92 -4.69 -6.78 -4.00
CA SER A 92 -5.50 -7.75 -4.75
C SER A 92 -5.10 -9.20 -4.47
N LEU A 93 -3.79 -9.49 -4.42
CA LEU A 93 -3.24 -10.81 -4.12
C LEU A 93 -3.56 -11.25 -2.69
N ASP A 94 -3.36 -10.34 -1.74
CA ASP A 94 -3.67 -10.55 -0.33
C ASP A 94 -5.15 -10.93 -0.15
N SER A 95 -6.08 -10.14 -0.71
CA SER A 95 -7.52 -10.42 -0.62
C SER A 95 -7.91 -11.79 -1.21
N TRP A 96 -7.27 -12.20 -2.30
CA TRP A 96 -7.51 -13.51 -2.91
C TRP A 96 -6.93 -14.68 -2.13
N ILE A 97 -5.72 -14.50 -1.56
CA ILE A 97 -5.06 -15.50 -0.70
C ILE A 97 -5.85 -15.67 0.60
N ALA A 98 -6.28 -14.57 1.23
CA ALA A 98 -7.09 -14.59 2.43
C ALA A 98 -8.39 -15.39 2.25
N LEU A 99 -9.01 -15.26 1.06
CA LEU A 99 -10.22 -16.00 0.72
C LEU A 99 -9.96 -17.49 0.40
N LYS A 100 -8.76 -17.85 -0.09
CA LYS A 100 -8.38 -19.24 -0.39
C LYS A 100 -7.92 -20.01 0.85
N TYR A 101 -7.07 -19.36 1.63
CA TYR A 101 -6.29 -19.96 2.71
C TYR A 101 -6.35 -19.06 3.94
N PRO A 102 -7.40 -19.16 4.78
CA PRO A 102 -7.55 -18.34 5.97
C PRO A 102 -6.37 -18.51 6.94
N ASN A 103 -5.78 -19.70 7.03
CA ASN A 103 -4.60 -19.95 7.89
C ASN A 103 -3.35 -19.15 7.48
N ILE A 104 -3.25 -18.76 6.20
CA ILE A 104 -2.11 -17.98 5.67
C ILE A 104 -2.46 -16.48 5.63
N ALA A 105 -3.75 -16.14 5.66
CA ALA A 105 -4.26 -14.77 5.55
C ALA A 105 -3.53 -13.82 6.51
N ILE A 106 -3.45 -14.18 7.79
CA ILE A 106 -2.85 -13.38 8.86
C ILE A 106 -1.41 -12.95 8.54
N TYR A 107 -0.62 -13.86 7.97
CA TYR A 107 0.77 -13.57 7.59
C TYR A 107 0.84 -12.60 6.41
N VAL A 108 -0.01 -12.78 5.40
CA VAL A 108 -0.02 -11.92 4.20
C VAL A 108 -0.61 -10.55 4.54
N ASP A 109 -1.65 -10.51 5.37
CA ASP A 109 -2.20 -9.29 5.94
C ASP A 109 -1.12 -8.52 6.68
N THR A 110 -0.38 -9.16 7.58
CA THR A 110 0.75 -8.51 8.28
C THR A 110 1.78 -7.90 7.31
N CYS A 111 2.09 -8.60 6.21
CA CYS A 111 2.99 -8.08 5.19
C CYS A 111 2.39 -6.87 4.45
N ARG A 112 1.09 -6.90 4.13
CA ARG A 112 0.33 -5.79 3.54
C ARG A 112 0.35 -4.57 4.45
N GLU A 113 0.13 -4.76 5.74
CA GLU A 113 0.14 -3.72 6.76
C GLU A 113 1.52 -3.03 6.88
N CYS A 114 2.61 -3.80 6.81
CA CYS A 114 3.98 -3.27 6.73
C CYS A 114 4.22 -2.49 5.42
N TYR A 115 3.68 -2.97 4.31
CA TYR A 115 3.79 -2.29 3.02
C TYR A 115 3.06 -0.94 3.01
N GLU A 116 1.88 -0.86 3.63
CA GLU A 116 1.11 0.37 3.78
C GLU A 116 1.93 1.48 4.45
N ALA A 117 2.63 1.15 5.54
CA ALA A 117 3.53 2.07 6.24
C ALA A 117 4.65 2.61 5.34
N TYR A 118 5.22 1.75 4.49
CA TYR A 118 6.21 2.14 3.49
C TYR A 118 5.61 3.04 2.40
N VAL A 119 4.39 2.73 1.92
CA VAL A 119 3.69 3.55 0.91
C VAL A 119 3.42 4.96 1.43
N ILE A 120 2.96 5.11 2.67
CA ILE A 120 2.68 6.41 3.28
C ILE A 120 3.96 7.26 3.39
N TYR A 121 5.09 6.66 3.77
CA TYR A 121 6.39 7.36 3.74
C TYR A 121 6.75 7.85 2.33
N ASN A 122 6.60 7.00 1.32
CA ASN A 122 6.88 7.39 -0.08
C ASN A 122 5.92 8.46 -0.58
N PHE A 123 4.65 8.44 -0.16
CA PHE A 123 3.68 9.47 -0.47
C PHE A 123 4.08 10.83 0.11
N MET A 124 4.59 10.88 1.35
CA MET A 124 5.08 12.13 1.92
C MET A 124 6.30 12.67 1.17
N VAL A 125 7.26 11.81 0.81
CA VAL A 125 8.41 12.19 -0.03
C VAL A 125 7.94 12.70 -1.39
N PHE A 126 6.94 12.05 -1.99
CA PHE A 126 6.34 12.48 -3.25
C PHE A 126 5.76 13.89 -3.17
N LEU A 127 4.91 14.15 -2.17
CA LEU A 127 4.29 15.47 -1.98
C LEU A 127 5.34 16.55 -1.73
N SER A 128 6.35 16.28 -0.90
CA SER A 128 7.43 17.22 -0.62
C SER A 128 8.24 17.55 -1.88
N ASN A 129 8.61 16.54 -2.67
CA ASN A 129 9.32 16.74 -3.94
C ASN A 129 8.45 17.48 -4.96
N TYR A 130 7.17 17.16 -5.04
CA TYR A 130 6.23 17.81 -5.97
C TYR A 130 6.06 19.30 -5.65
N LEU A 131 5.86 19.62 -4.38
CA LEU A 131 5.70 21.00 -3.90
C LEU A 131 6.99 21.82 -4.09
N THR A 132 8.15 21.24 -3.78
CA THR A 132 9.45 21.91 -3.95
C THR A 132 9.76 22.18 -5.41
N ASN A 133 9.43 21.24 -6.32
CA ASN A 133 9.64 21.42 -7.75
C ASN A 133 8.69 22.46 -8.36
N ARG A 134 7.46 22.58 -7.83
CA ARG A 134 6.47 23.56 -8.32
C ARG A 134 6.68 24.95 -7.74
N TYR A 135 7.13 25.04 -6.49
CA TYR A 135 7.29 26.28 -5.74
C TYR A 135 8.69 26.36 -5.11
N PRO A 136 9.64 27.09 -5.72
CA PRO A 136 11.00 27.22 -5.18
C PRO A 136 11.04 27.95 -3.82
N ASN A 137 10.02 28.76 -3.50
CA ASN A 137 9.85 29.45 -2.21
C ASN A 137 8.73 28.83 -1.37
N LEU A 138 8.65 27.48 -1.32
CA LEU A 138 7.58 26.76 -0.63
C LEU A 138 7.40 27.21 0.83
N VAL A 139 8.49 27.36 1.57
CA VAL A 139 8.47 27.76 2.99
C VAL A 139 7.83 29.14 3.16
N LEU A 140 8.21 30.11 2.33
CA LEU A 140 7.66 31.47 2.37
C LEU A 140 6.16 31.49 2.05
N ILE A 141 5.71 30.66 1.11
CA ILE A 141 4.29 30.58 0.73
C ILE A 141 3.47 29.94 1.85
N ILE A 142 4.03 28.95 2.55
CA ILE A 142 3.39 28.31 3.70
C ILE A 142 3.35 29.28 4.88
N GLU A 143 4.42 30.02 5.13
CA GLU A 143 4.48 31.06 6.17
C GLU A 143 3.49 32.20 5.92
N ALA A 144 3.26 32.56 4.67
CA ALA A 144 2.27 33.58 4.29
C ALA A 144 0.81 33.11 4.37
N LYS A 145 0.56 31.81 4.61
CA LYS A 145 -0.80 31.28 4.80
C LYS A 145 -1.22 31.37 6.27
N ASP A 146 -2.50 31.67 6.48
CA ASP A 146 -3.10 31.71 7.80
C ASP A 146 -2.97 30.36 8.53
N GLN A 147 -2.68 30.43 9.83
CA GLN A 147 -2.63 29.26 10.71
C GLN A 147 -3.93 28.47 10.63
N GLN A 148 -3.84 27.22 10.16
CA GLN A 148 -4.97 26.31 10.11
C GLN A 148 -5.27 25.78 11.51
N ARG A 149 -6.55 25.75 11.86
CA ARG A 149 -7.05 25.10 13.08
C ARG A 149 -7.10 23.59 12.86
N HIS A 150 -6.88 22.83 13.93
CA HIS A 150 -6.99 21.37 13.91
C HIS A 150 -8.39 20.91 13.50
N LEU A 151 -8.46 19.83 12.72
CA LEU A 151 -9.74 19.18 12.43
C LEU A 151 -10.33 18.59 13.73
N PRO A 152 -11.66 18.59 13.89
CA PRO A 152 -12.30 17.92 15.03
C PRO A 152 -11.90 16.43 15.04
N PRO A 153 -11.47 15.85 16.17
CA PRO A 153 -11.74 16.24 17.57
C PRO A 153 -10.65 17.07 18.28
N LEU A 154 -9.58 17.48 17.60
CA LEU A 154 -8.42 18.17 18.22
C LEU A 154 -8.54 19.70 18.28
N CYS A 155 -9.77 20.24 18.26
CA CYS A 155 -10.06 21.68 18.18
C CYS A 155 -9.55 22.52 19.38
N CYS A 156 -9.17 21.88 20.49
CA CYS A 156 -8.62 22.53 21.69
C CYS A 156 -7.09 22.62 21.71
N CYS A 157 -6.39 22.07 20.72
CA CYS A 157 -4.93 22.04 20.67
C CYS A 157 -4.37 23.38 20.12
N PRO A 158 -3.17 23.84 20.54
CA PRO A 158 -2.58 25.08 20.05
C PRO A 158 -2.44 25.11 18.53
N SER A 159 -2.65 26.28 17.91
CA SER A 159 -2.45 26.44 16.46
C SER A 159 -1.00 26.11 16.09
N TRP A 160 -0.82 25.41 14.97
CA TRP A 160 0.53 25.06 14.51
C TRP A 160 1.21 26.28 13.90
N ALA A 161 2.50 26.46 14.22
CA ALA A 161 3.34 27.44 13.55
C ALA A 161 3.53 27.02 12.09
N MET A 162 3.08 27.86 11.17
CA MET A 162 3.25 27.65 9.73
C MET A 162 4.71 27.85 9.33
N GLY A 163 5.13 27.20 8.24
CA GLY A 163 6.47 27.30 7.67
C GLY A 163 7.27 26.01 7.74
N GLU A 164 8.58 26.12 7.93
CA GLU A 164 9.51 24.97 7.95
C GLU A 164 9.21 24.01 9.11
N VAL A 165 8.78 24.55 10.26
CA VAL A 165 8.44 23.76 11.45
C VAL A 165 7.27 22.81 11.20
N LEU A 166 6.26 23.23 10.43
CA LEU A 166 5.14 22.38 10.02
C LEU A 166 5.62 21.21 9.15
N LEU A 167 6.44 21.49 8.14
CA LEU A 167 6.96 20.45 7.24
C LEU A 167 7.83 19.45 7.98
N PHE A 168 8.67 19.94 8.91
CA PHE A 168 9.49 19.08 9.74
C PHE A 168 8.66 18.20 10.67
N ARG A 169 7.62 18.74 11.32
CA ARG A 169 6.72 17.97 12.18
C ARG A 169 5.91 16.95 11.40
N CYS A 170 5.40 17.29 10.22
CA CYS A 170 4.69 16.35 9.34
C CYS A 170 5.62 15.20 8.93
N LYS A 171 6.87 15.49 8.56
CA LYS A 171 7.87 14.47 8.24
C LYS A 171 8.18 13.55 9.43
N LEU A 172 8.27 14.11 10.65
CA LEU A 172 8.46 13.34 11.87
C LEU A 172 7.25 12.47 12.21
N GLY A 173 6.02 13.00 12.08
CA GLY A 173 4.79 12.25 12.33
C GLY A 173 4.66 11.05 11.39
N VAL A 174 4.86 11.27 10.09
CA VAL A 174 4.86 10.18 9.10
C VAL A 174 5.95 9.15 9.42
N LEU A 175 7.16 9.59 9.78
CA LEU A 175 8.23 8.68 10.17
C LEU A 175 7.89 7.85 11.41
N GLN A 176 7.25 8.48 12.41
CA GLN A 176 6.78 7.79 13.61
C GLN A 176 5.83 6.65 13.23
N TYR A 177 4.80 6.93 12.43
CA TYR A 177 3.88 5.88 12.00
C TYR A 177 4.54 4.78 11.17
N THR A 178 5.45 5.15 10.26
CA THR A 178 6.17 4.15 9.44
C THR A 178 6.99 3.18 10.29
N VAL A 179 7.44 3.60 11.48
CA VAL A 179 8.14 2.73 12.43
C VAL A 179 7.16 1.98 13.34
N VAL A 180 6.16 2.67 13.88
CA VAL A 180 5.19 2.08 14.81
C VAL A 180 4.41 0.93 14.15
N ARG A 181 4.00 1.07 12.89
CA ARG A 181 3.18 0.05 12.20
C ARG A 181 3.91 -1.31 12.12
N PRO A 182 5.16 -1.44 11.63
CA PRO A 182 5.94 -2.68 11.70
C PRO A 182 6.11 -3.24 13.12
N PHE A 183 6.29 -2.38 14.13
CA PHE A 183 6.38 -2.86 15.51
C PHE A 183 5.04 -3.46 15.97
N THR A 184 3.93 -2.79 15.70
CA THR A 184 2.60 -3.29 16.05
C THR A 184 2.25 -4.58 15.31
N THR A 185 2.69 -4.76 14.07
CA THR A 185 2.45 -5.98 13.30
C THR A 185 3.31 -7.15 13.78
N ILE A 186 4.56 -6.91 14.20
CA ILE A 186 5.39 -7.95 14.84
C ILE A 186 4.75 -8.39 16.17
N ILE A 187 4.26 -7.44 16.98
CA ILE A 187 3.57 -7.77 18.23
C ILE A 187 2.30 -8.58 17.92
N ALA A 188 1.55 -8.21 16.88
CA ALA A 188 0.38 -8.97 16.43
C ALA A 188 0.74 -10.43 16.10
N LEU A 189 1.78 -10.66 15.31
CA LEU A 189 2.25 -12.00 14.98
C LEU A 189 2.68 -12.81 16.22
N ILE A 190 3.33 -12.18 17.18
CA ILE A 190 3.72 -12.85 18.43
C ILE A 190 2.46 -13.24 19.23
N CYS A 191 1.47 -12.36 19.32
CA CYS A 191 0.20 -12.65 19.99
C CYS A 191 -0.59 -13.77 19.31
N GLU A 192 -0.53 -13.85 17.97
CA GLU A 192 -1.11 -14.94 17.18
C GLU A 192 -0.46 -16.28 17.52
N LEU A 193 0.87 -16.33 17.56
CA LEU A 193 1.62 -17.56 17.90
C LEU A 193 1.36 -18.04 19.34
N VAL A 194 0.99 -17.14 20.25
CA VAL A 194 0.64 -17.47 21.64
C VAL A 194 -0.84 -17.87 21.78
N GLY A 195 -1.66 -17.70 20.73
CA GLY A 195 -3.07 -18.09 20.71
C GLY A 195 -3.99 -17.14 21.49
N VAL A 196 -3.57 -15.88 21.70
CA VAL A 196 -4.34 -14.83 22.41
C VAL A 196 -4.93 -13.81 21.42
N TYR A 197 -4.67 -13.99 20.13
CA TYR A 197 -5.14 -13.13 19.06
C TYR A 197 -6.40 -13.74 18.44
N ASP A 198 -7.55 -13.43 19.03
CA ASP A 198 -8.84 -13.75 18.41
C ASP A 198 -9.20 -12.63 17.42
N GLU A 199 -8.96 -12.88 16.13
CA GLU A 199 -9.32 -11.96 15.05
C GLU A 199 -10.83 -11.68 15.02
N GLY A 200 -11.19 -10.39 14.94
CA GLY A 200 -12.58 -9.97 14.75
C GLY A 200 -13.48 -10.00 16.00
N ASN A 201 -12.97 -10.41 17.16
CA ASN A 201 -13.71 -10.33 18.42
C ASN A 201 -13.30 -9.08 19.22
N PHE A 202 -14.18 -8.07 19.24
CA PHE A 202 -14.04 -6.84 20.04
C PHE A 202 -14.28 -7.13 21.53
N SER A 203 -13.37 -7.88 22.15
CA SER A 203 -13.35 -8.11 23.58
C SER A 203 -12.18 -7.34 24.21
N PHE A 204 -12.40 -6.77 25.40
CA PHE A 204 -11.38 -6.05 26.18
C PHE A 204 -10.23 -6.96 26.66
N ASN A 205 -10.38 -8.28 26.55
CA ASN A 205 -9.36 -9.25 26.96
C ASN A 205 -8.42 -9.67 25.80
N ASN A 206 -8.68 -9.19 24.58
CA ASN A 206 -7.98 -9.65 23.37
C ASN A 206 -6.93 -8.63 22.93
N ALA A 207 -5.73 -9.13 22.60
CA ALA A 207 -4.60 -8.31 22.15
C ALA A 207 -4.90 -7.54 20.85
N TRP A 208 -5.76 -8.09 19.99
CA TRP A 208 -6.21 -7.50 18.72
C TRP A 208 -6.83 -6.11 18.91
N THR A 209 -7.76 -5.96 19.86
CA THR A 209 -8.47 -4.69 20.12
C THR A 209 -7.50 -3.56 20.51
N TYR A 210 -6.51 -3.86 21.36
CA TYR A 210 -5.51 -2.89 21.78
C TYR A 210 -4.58 -2.48 20.65
N LEU A 211 -4.16 -3.43 19.81
CA LEU A 211 -3.33 -3.15 18.64
C LEU A 211 -4.07 -2.28 17.63
N VAL A 212 -5.35 -2.53 17.39
CA VAL A 212 -6.19 -1.71 16.51
C VAL A 212 -6.33 -0.28 17.06
N ILE A 213 -6.55 -0.10 18.37
CA ILE A 213 -6.65 1.23 18.99
C ILE A 213 -5.32 1.98 18.88
N LEU A 214 -4.21 1.34 19.25
CA LEU A 214 -2.87 1.94 19.15
C LEU A 214 -2.55 2.36 17.72
N ASN A 215 -2.93 1.53 16.76
CA ASN A 215 -2.71 1.78 15.36
C ASN A 215 -3.51 2.99 14.84
N ASN A 216 -4.80 3.06 15.18
CA ASN A 216 -5.66 4.21 14.85
C ASN A 216 -5.15 5.50 15.51
N MET A 217 -4.71 5.44 16.76
CA MET A 217 -4.10 6.59 17.46
C MET A 217 -2.81 7.04 16.78
N SER A 218 -1.94 6.10 16.38
CA SER A 218 -0.72 6.42 15.65
C SER A 218 -1.00 7.07 14.29
N GLN A 219 -2.04 6.62 13.58
CA GLN A 219 -2.47 7.24 12.33
C GLN A 219 -2.97 8.67 12.55
N LEU A 220 -3.77 8.88 13.60
CA LEU A 220 -4.33 10.19 13.94
C LEU A 220 -3.26 11.22 14.33
N VAL A 221 -2.15 10.77 14.94
CA VAL A 221 -0.99 11.63 15.26
C VAL A 221 -0.16 11.97 14.02
N SER A 222 -0.23 11.16 12.97
CA SER A 222 0.60 11.30 11.78
C SER A 222 -0.02 12.13 10.66
N ILE A 223 -1.34 12.31 10.71
CA ILE A 223 -2.17 13.13 9.81
C ILE A 223 -2.26 14.55 10.37
#